data_AF-A0AAU5G3E3-F1
#
_entry.id   AF-A0AAU5G3E3-F1
#
_cell.length_a   1.000
_cell.length_b   1.000
_cell.length_c   1.000
_cell.angle_alpha   90.00
_cell.angle_beta   90.00
_cell.angle_gamma   90.00
#
_symmetry.space_group_name_H-M   'P 1'
#
loop_
_entity.id
_entity.type
_entity.pdbx_description
1 polymer ?
#
loop_
_entity_poly.entity_id
_entity_poly.type
_entity_poly.pdbx_seq_one_letter_code
_entity_poly.pdbx_strand_id
1 'polypeptide(L)'
;MWSRGGGGRPRGTRHAQDAVDLLLSAEIRRVHVCGADRCALRFLDRSPARNRRWCSMSRCGNRTKVRLHQARTRESGRSTES
;
A
#
# COMPACT_ATOMS: atom_id res chain seq x y z
N MET A 1 20.88 35.98 -21.06
CA MET A 1 21.58 35.74 -19.78
C MET A 1 20.53 35.37 -18.74
N TRP A 2 20.29 34.08 -18.48
CA TRP A 2 19.36 33.64 -17.44
C TRP A 2 20.06 33.63 -16.10
N SER A 3 19.58 34.46 -15.18
CA SER A 3 20.06 34.53 -13.80
C SER A 3 19.81 33.21 -13.08
N ARG A 4 20.90 32.57 -12.68
CA ARG A 4 20.94 31.53 -11.65
C ARG A 4 20.66 32.19 -10.29
N GLY A 5 19.39 32.35 -9.95
CA GLY A 5 18.96 32.86 -8.65
C GLY A 5 18.17 31.82 -7.86
N GLY A 6 18.70 31.40 -6.71
CA GLY A 6 17.92 30.74 -5.65
C GLY A 6 18.16 29.24 -5.48
N GLY A 7 19.24 28.85 -4.82
CA GLY A 7 19.56 27.48 -4.41
C GLY A 7 18.68 26.94 -3.28
N GLY A 8 17.36 26.85 -3.50
CA GLY A 8 16.48 26.01 -2.69
C GLY A 8 16.36 24.64 -3.34
N ARG A 9 16.87 23.57 -2.69
CA ARG A 9 16.61 22.20 -3.18
C ARG A 9 15.09 22.00 -3.23
N PRO A 10 14.50 21.66 -4.39
CA PRO A 10 13.07 21.41 -4.47
C PRO A 10 12.71 20.27 -3.51
N ARG A 11 11.81 20.54 -2.56
CA ARG A 11 11.43 19.59 -1.49
C ARG A 11 10.91 18.23 -2.00
N GLY A 12 10.55 18.14 -3.29
CA GLY A 12 10.05 16.91 -3.93
C GLY A 12 11.11 15.94 -4.45
N THR A 13 12.39 16.32 -4.58
CA THR A 13 13.41 15.42 -5.15
C THR A 13 13.83 14.31 -4.19
N ARG A 14 13.71 14.54 -2.88
CA ARG A 14 14.13 13.56 -1.88
C ARG A 14 13.32 12.26 -1.97
N HIS A 15 12.00 12.34 -2.14
CA HIS A 15 11.17 11.16 -2.25
C HIS A 15 11.48 10.32 -3.50
N ALA A 16 11.82 10.95 -4.62
CA ALA A 16 12.23 10.25 -5.82
C ALA A 16 13.58 9.55 -5.63
N GLN A 17 14.53 10.21 -4.96
CA GLN A 17 15.84 9.64 -4.64
C GLN A 17 15.72 8.47 -3.65
N ASP A 18 14.97 8.64 -2.55
CA ASP A 18 14.72 7.58 -1.57
C ASP A 18 14.08 6.33 -2.23
N ALA A 19 13.19 6.53 -3.22
CA ALA A 19 12.59 5.44 -3.97
C ALA A 19 13.60 4.73 -4.88
N VAL A 20 14.48 5.46 -5.56
CA VAL A 20 15.56 4.88 -6.38
C VAL A 20 16.52 4.08 -5.49
N ASP A 21 16.94 4.64 -4.35
CA ASP A 21 17.83 3.96 -3.41
C ASP A 21 17.19 2.65 -2.90
N LEU A 22 15.88 2.66 -2.60
CA LEU A 22 15.14 1.46 -2.24
C LEU A 22 15.16 0.41 -3.38
N LEU A 23 14.89 0.83 -4.62
CA LEU A 23 14.84 -0.06 -5.79
C LEU A 23 16.19 -0.73 -6.06
N LEU A 24 17.30 -0.06 -5.77
CA LEU A 24 18.66 -0.57 -5.96
C LEU A 24 19.18 -1.38 -4.76
N SER A 25 18.51 -1.32 -3.61
CA SER A 25 18.90 -2.01 -2.39
C SER A 25 18.37 -3.45 -2.32
N ALA A 26 18.93 -4.27 -1.41
CA ALA A 26 18.40 -5.60 -1.10
C ALA A 26 16.98 -5.57 -0.48
N GLU A 27 16.54 -4.43 0.05
CA GLU A 27 15.20 -4.25 0.64
C GLU A 27 14.09 -4.34 -0.42
N ILE A 28 14.40 -4.22 -1.72
CA ILE A 28 13.41 -4.38 -2.79
C ILE A 28 12.67 -5.72 -2.72
N ARG A 29 13.32 -6.77 -2.21
CA ARG A 29 12.72 -8.10 -2.00
C ARG A 29 11.60 -8.11 -0.95
N ARG A 30 11.49 -7.04 -0.15
CA ARG A 30 10.43 -6.83 0.84
C ARG A 30 9.32 -5.91 0.31
N VAL A 31 9.36 -5.48 -0.94
CA VAL A 31 8.29 -4.68 -1.54
C VAL A 31 7.21 -5.61 -2.07
N HIS A 32 5.99 -5.44 -1.57
CA HIS A 32 4.84 -6.24 -1.96
C HIS A 32 3.74 -5.37 -2.57
N VAL A 33 2.91 -5.99 -3.41
CA VAL A 33 1.66 -5.40 -3.89
C VAL A 33 0.57 -5.64 -2.85
N CYS A 34 -0.27 -4.63 -2.59
CA CYS A 34 -1.38 -4.77 -1.67
C CYS A 34 -2.38 -5.84 -2.14
N GLY A 35 -2.66 -6.83 -1.29
CA GLY A 35 -3.60 -7.92 -1.60
C GLY A 35 -5.08 -7.57 -1.45
N ALA A 36 -5.48 -6.32 -1.71
CA ALA A 36 -6.88 -5.89 -1.65
C ALA A 36 -7.38 -5.55 -3.07
N ASP A 37 -8.59 -6.01 -3.44
CA ASP A 37 -9.08 -6.03 -4.84
C ASP A 37 -9.03 -4.68 -5.57
N ARG A 38 -9.16 -3.57 -4.83
CA ARG A 38 -9.17 -2.21 -5.40
C ARG A 38 -8.05 -1.36 -4.81
N CYS A 39 -6.84 -1.91 -4.75
CA CYS A 39 -5.66 -1.19 -4.27
C CYS A 39 -4.41 -1.56 -5.07
N ALA A 40 -3.91 -0.62 -5.88
CA ALA A 40 -2.69 -0.81 -6.68
C ALA A 40 -1.40 -0.34 -5.98
N LEU A 41 -1.46 -0.04 -4.68
CA LEU A 41 -0.29 0.42 -3.93
C LEU A 41 0.71 -0.71 -3.70
N ARG A 42 1.99 -0.35 -3.83
CA ARG A 42 3.15 -1.13 -3.38
C ARG A 42 3.55 -0.63 -2.00
N PHE A 43 4.03 -1.54 -1.14
CA PHE A 43 4.47 -1.20 0.20
C PHE A 43 5.69 -2.02 0.60
N LEU A 44 6.54 -1.45 1.45
CA LEU A 44 7.67 -2.14 2.05
C LEU A 44 7.20 -2.91 3.30
N ASP A 45 7.41 -4.23 3.31
CA ASP A 45 7.11 -5.08 4.47
C ASP A 45 8.24 -5.06 5.50
N ARG A 46 8.06 -4.20 6.50
CA ARG A 46 8.92 -4.12 7.70
C ARG A 46 8.40 -4.98 8.86
N SER A 47 7.41 -5.84 8.63
CA SER A 47 6.95 -6.75 9.69
C SER A 47 8.06 -7.77 10.03
N PRO A 48 8.20 -8.18 11.31
CA PRO A 48 9.21 -9.15 11.71
C PRO A 48 9.09 -10.48 10.95
N ALA A 49 7.86 -10.94 10.74
CA ALA A 49 7.55 -12.22 10.07
C ALA A 49 7.43 -12.13 8.54
N ARG A 50 7.57 -10.93 7.95
CA ARG A 50 7.46 -10.69 6.50
C ARG A 50 6.19 -11.28 5.86
N ASN A 51 5.06 -11.16 6.56
CA ASN A 51 3.80 -11.77 6.17
C ASN A 51 2.68 -10.73 5.99
N ARG A 52 3.04 -9.44 5.84
CA ARG A 52 2.04 -8.39 5.72
C ARG A 52 1.38 -8.47 4.35
N ARG A 53 0.05 -8.62 4.33
CA ARG A 53 -0.74 -8.71 3.09
C ARG A 53 -1.24 -7.36 2.54
N TRP A 54 -1.30 -6.33 3.40
CA TRP A 54 -1.98 -5.07 3.07
C TRP A 54 -1.10 -3.85 3.29
N CYS A 55 -1.19 -2.86 2.39
CA CYS A 55 -0.43 -1.60 2.48
C CYS A 55 -0.75 -0.78 3.74
N SER A 56 -1.90 -1.03 4.37
CA SER A 56 -2.31 -0.48 5.68
C SER A 56 -3.45 -1.32 6.24
N MET A 57 -3.39 -1.62 7.54
CA MET A 57 -4.47 -2.31 8.23
C MET A 57 -5.74 -1.45 8.30
N SER A 58 -5.59 -0.18 8.68
CA SER A 58 -6.72 0.77 8.80
C SER A 58 -7.43 1.01 7.48
N ARG A 59 -6.69 0.98 6.37
CA ARG A 59 -7.22 1.26 5.03
C ARG A 59 -7.65 0.00 4.27
N CYS A 60 -6.72 -0.92 3.99
CA CYS A 60 -6.99 -2.09 3.13
C CYS A 60 -7.42 -3.33 3.90
N GLY A 61 -6.86 -3.56 5.09
CA GLY A 61 -7.27 -4.67 5.96
C GLY A 61 -8.74 -4.55 6.37
N ASN A 62 -9.12 -3.39 6.92
CA ASN A 62 -10.50 -3.10 7.33
C ASN A 62 -11.50 -3.20 6.17
N ARG A 63 -11.19 -2.62 5.01
CA ARG A 63 -12.07 -2.73 3.82
C ARG A 63 -12.33 -4.18 3.41
N THR A 64 -11.29 -5.01 3.41
CA THR A 64 -11.42 -6.42 3.06
C THR A 64 -12.28 -7.14 4.10
N LYS A 65 -12.05 -6.88 5.39
CA LYS A 65 -12.84 -7.44 6.50
C LYS A 65 -14.33 -7.10 6.39
N VAL A 66 -14.65 -5.83 6.10
CA VAL A 66 -16.03 -5.35 5.93
C VAL A 66 -16.70 -6.03 4.73
N ARG A 67 -16.02 -6.12 3.58
CA ARG A 67 -16.58 -6.80 2.39
C ARG A 67 -16.90 -8.27 2.67
N LEU A 68 -15.97 -8.98 3.30
CA LEU A 68 -16.17 -10.39 3.66
C LEU A 68 -17.33 -10.56 4.65
N HIS A 69 -17.47 -9.66 5.62
CA HIS A 69 -18.59 -9.67 6.55
C HIS A 69 -19.93 -9.44 5.82
N GLN A 70 -20.02 -8.42 4.96
CA GLN A 70 -21.22 -8.14 4.16
C GLN A 70 -21.60 -9.30 3.23
N ALA A 71 -20.61 -9.96 2.61
CA ALA A 71 -20.85 -11.13 1.75
C ALA A 71 -21.47 -12.29 2.55
N ARG A 72 -20.97 -12.56 3.77
CA ARG A 72 -21.53 -13.59 4.65
C ARG A 72 -22.94 -13.26 5.13
N THR A 73 -23.19 -12.02 5.54
CA THR A 73 -24.53 -11.61 6.00
C THR A 73 -25.57 -11.74 4.88
N ARG A 74 -25.21 -11.43 3.63
CA ARG A 74 -26.08 -11.62 2.46
C ARG A 74 -26.35 -13.09 2.17
N GLU A 75 -25.38 -13.96 2.39
CA GLU A 75 -25.56 -15.40 2.22
C GLU A 75 -26.51 -15.97 3.28
N SER A 76 -26.29 -15.62 4.55
CA SER A 76 -27.17 -16.02 5.65
C SER A 76 -28.62 -15.54 5.45
N GLY A 77 -28.81 -14.33 4.91
CA GLY A 77 -30.13 -13.81 4.56
C GLY A 77 -30.81 -14.63 3.45
N ARG A 78 -30.06 -15.00 2.39
CA ARG A 78 -30.60 -15.84 1.30
C ARG A 78 -31.03 -17.23 1.78
N SER A 79 -30.28 -17.84 2.69
CA SER A 79 -30.62 -19.16 3.25
C SER A 79 -31.83 -19.16 4.19
N THR A 80 -32.34 -17.99 4.59
CA THR A 80 -33.53 -17.88 5.46
C THR A 80 -34.82 -17.72 4.64
N GLU A 81 -34.71 -17.41 3.35
CA GLU A 81 -35.82 -17.14 2.44
C GLU A 81 -36.04 -18.28 1.42
N SER A 82 -35.37 -19.42 1.63
CA SER A 82 -35.57 -20.71 0.96
C SER A 82 -36.08 -21.74 1.96
#